data_AF-A0A2D8Z983-F1
#
_entry.id   AF-A0A2D8Z983-F1
#
_cell.length_a   1.000
_cell.length_b   1.000
_cell.length_c   1.000
_cell.angle_alpha   90.00
_cell.angle_beta   90.00
_cell.angle_gamma   90.00
#
_symmetry.space_group_name_H-M   'P 1'
#
loop_
_entity.id
_entity.type
_entity.pdbx_description
1 polymer ?
#
loop_
_entity_poly.entity_id
_entity_poly.type
_entity_poly.pdbx_seq_one_letter_code
_entity_poly.pdbx_strand_id
1 'polypeptide(L)'
;MNKFSIYQYALILLVLVLGSIYALPNLYPTQPSIQVAYTDSAKSADQILLNDLEEILEKSEINAEEIFLRENKIVIKFADVETQLQSKTVLQQALLDRVIIALNLEPSTPKWLKDLGGNPVKLGLDLSGGVHFLLEVDIDTAQEGRLELLLDTYRRTFKEEKIKYDSSSIRDLSLYFQFSDKSSYNRALKKYRDDSLGISGVQYVITERPSTNTLLLEYSDIALREIRDYAVGQNLTTLRNRVNELGVSEPIVQRQGANRIVVELPGVQDPTAAKKIIGKTANLEFRLEANSRTSPLRKEEFNFKDNDFQTAFLEKAVVVTGDRVTNANTGFDESGFSQVNITLDMQGGRAMQKATSGNIGRGLGVLFVEQKTKSELVINDDGDSVIEQTTYIEKNIISLATIQAVLGTSFRITGVGTPAEASELALLLRAGALAAP
;
A
#
# COMPACT_ATOMS: atom_id res chain seq x y z
N MET A 1 -52.42 -13.05 -47.71
CA MET A 1 -51.87 -12.08 -48.70
C MET A 1 -50.46 -11.70 -48.26
N ASN A 2 -49.43 -12.38 -48.77
CA ASN A 2 -48.04 -11.98 -48.54
C ASN A 2 -47.71 -10.82 -49.46
N LYS A 3 -47.41 -9.64 -48.88
CA LYS A 3 -47.13 -8.40 -49.62
C LYS A 3 -45.66 -8.25 -50.02
N PHE A 4 -44.77 -9.11 -49.50
CA PHE A 4 -43.33 -9.05 -49.74
C PHE A 4 -42.81 -10.24 -50.54
N SER A 5 -41.69 -10.06 -51.23
CA SER A 5 -40.95 -11.11 -51.94
C SER A 5 -40.41 -12.15 -50.97
N ILE A 6 -40.28 -13.42 -51.39
CA ILE A 6 -39.69 -14.50 -50.59
C ILE A 6 -38.29 -14.11 -50.07
N TYR A 7 -37.51 -13.39 -50.88
CA TYR A 7 -36.19 -12.89 -50.48
C TYR A 7 -36.24 -11.82 -49.38
N GLN A 8 -37.29 -11.00 -49.34
CA GLN A 8 -37.50 -10.01 -48.29
C GLN A 8 -37.88 -10.69 -46.97
N TYR A 9 -38.74 -11.70 -47.01
CA TYR A 9 -39.04 -12.51 -45.82
C TYR A 9 -37.80 -13.27 -45.32
N ALA A 10 -36.98 -13.82 -46.21
CA ALA A 10 -35.72 -14.49 -45.85
C ALA A 10 -34.73 -13.51 -45.19
N LEU A 11 -34.61 -12.29 -45.72
CA LEU A 11 -33.77 -11.24 -45.15
C LEU A 11 -34.27 -10.80 -43.76
N ILE A 12 -35.59 -10.61 -43.59
CA ILE A 12 -36.18 -10.29 -42.29
C ILE A 12 -35.90 -11.41 -41.28
N LEU A 13 -36.10 -12.67 -41.67
CA LEU A 13 -35.84 -13.82 -40.80
C LEU A 13 -34.36 -13.91 -40.40
N LEU A 14 -33.45 -13.71 -41.35
CA LEU A 14 -32.00 -13.69 -41.08
C LEU A 14 -31.62 -12.59 -40.09
N VAL A 15 -32.15 -11.37 -40.26
CA VAL A 15 -31.91 -10.25 -39.33
C VAL A 15 -32.49 -10.56 -37.95
N LEU A 16 -33.67 -11.18 -37.87
CA LEU A 16 -34.33 -11.52 -36.61
C LEU A 16 -33.57 -12.63 -35.86
N VAL A 17 -33.06 -13.64 -36.58
CA VAL A 17 -32.21 -14.70 -36.02
C VAL A 17 -30.89 -14.12 -35.52
N LEU A 18 -30.21 -13.29 -36.31
CA LEU A 18 -28.99 -12.60 -35.88
C LEU A 18 -29.24 -11.72 -34.67
N GLY A 19 -30.31 -10.91 -34.68
CA GLY A 19 -30.70 -10.07 -33.54
C GLY A 19 -30.99 -10.89 -32.29
N SER A 20 -31.64 -12.04 -32.43
CA SER A 20 -31.92 -12.95 -31.31
C SER A 20 -30.64 -13.58 -30.75
N ILE A 21 -29.70 -14.00 -31.61
CA ILE A 21 -28.40 -14.55 -31.21
C ILE A 21 -27.56 -13.51 -30.48
N TYR A 22 -27.57 -12.25 -30.92
CA TYR A 22 -26.85 -11.16 -30.24
C TYR A 22 -27.57 -10.63 -28.99
N ALA A 23 -28.88 -10.86 -28.84
CA ALA A 23 -29.64 -10.52 -27.63
C ALA A 23 -29.62 -11.61 -26.55
N LEU A 24 -29.44 -12.88 -26.96
CA LEU A 24 -29.33 -14.06 -26.09
C LEU A 24 -28.33 -13.91 -24.91
N PRO A 25 -27.16 -13.26 -25.05
CA PRO A 25 -26.23 -13.09 -23.93
C PRO A 25 -26.84 -12.37 -22.73
N ASN A 26 -27.79 -11.45 -22.95
CA ASN A 26 -28.44 -10.67 -21.89
C ASN A 26 -29.46 -11.49 -21.07
N LEU A 27 -29.84 -12.69 -21.54
CA LEU A 27 -30.72 -13.61 -20.80
C LEU A 27 -29.95 -14.44 -19.76
N TYR A 28 -28.61 -14.39 -19.77
CA TYR A 28 -27.76 -15.09 -18.82
C TYR A 28 -27.32 -14.11 -17.72
N PRO A 29 -27.96 -14.12 -16.53
CA PRO A 29 -27.61 -13.22 -15.44
C PRO A 29 -26.22 -13.55 -14.89
N THR A 30 -25.49 -12.55 -14.44
CA THR A 30 -24.20 -12.78 -13.77
C THR A 30 -24.37 -13.59 -12.49
N GLN A 31 -23.48 -14.55 -12.24
CA GLN A 31 -23.49 -15.38 -11.04
C GLN A 31 -22.62 -14.77 -9.94
N PRO A 32 -23.04 -14.84 -8.67
CA PRO A 32 -22.21 -14.48 -7.52
C PRO A 32 -20.90 -15.26 -7.50
N SER A 33 -19.77 -14.57 -7.30
CA SER A 33 -18.46 -15.22 -7.26
C SER A 33 -17.48 -14.59 -6.27
N ILE A 34 -16.52 -15.37 -5.80
CA ILE A 34 -15.38 -14.89 -5.02
C ILE A 34 -14.12 -15.05 -5.85
N GLN A 35 -13.29 -14.01 -5.85
CA GLN A 35 -11.94 -14.07 -6.39
C GLN A 35 -10.94 -14.12 -5.23
N VAL A 36 -10.04 -15.09 -5.27
CA VAL A 36 -8.98 -15.30 -4.28
C VAL A 36 -7.63 -15.21 -4.96
N ALA A 37 -6.74 -14.39 -4.43
CA ALA A 37 -5.35 -14.31 -4.84
C ALA A 37 -4.43 -14.21 -3.63
N TYR A 38 -3.16 -14.62 -3.76
CA TYR A 38 -2.20 -14.41 -2.69
C TYR A 38 -1.98 -12.92 -2.41
N THR A 39 -1.83 -12.58 -1.13
CA THR A 39 -1.46 -11.23 -0.68
C THR A 39 -0.08 -10.86 -1.21
N ASP A 40 0.84 -11.82 -1.21
CA ASP A 40 2.16 -11.70 -1.82
C ASP A 40 2.06 -11.55 -3.35
N SER A 41 2.78 -10.59 -3.93
CA SER A 41 2.82 -10.37 -5.40
C SER A 41 3.71 -11.35 -6.14
N ALA A 42 4.72 -11.92 -5.47
CA ALA A 42 5.61 -12.89 -6.09
C ALA A 42 4.93 -14.26 -6.26
N LYS A 43 3.81 -14.49 -5.56
CA LYS A 43 3.06 -15.74 -5.61
C LYS A 43 1.85 -15.63 -6.53
N SER A 44 1.80 -16.58 -7.45
CA SER A 44 0.67 -16.87 -8.31
C SER A 44 -0.31 -17.80 -7.62
N ALA A 45 -1.62 -17.61 -7.80
CA ALA A 45 -2.57 -18.63 -7.37
C ALA A 45 -2.25 -19.95 -8.08
N ASP A 46 -2.20 -21.02 -7.29
CA ASP A 46 -1.68 -22.33 -7.70
C ASP A 46 -2.67 -23.44 -7.31
N GLN A 47 -2.37 -24.66 -7.76
CA GLN A 47 -3.21 -25.82 -7.45
C GLN A 47 -3.26 -26.11 -5.94
N ILE A 48 -2.21 -25.75 -5.20
CA ILE A 48 -2.16 -25.89 -3.73
C ILE A 48 -3.25 -25.02 -3.11
N LEU A 49 -3.29 -23.73 -3.46
CA LEU A 49 -4.33 -22.84 -2.95
C LEU A 49 -5.74 -23.29 -3.35
N LEU A 50 -5.91 -23.84 -4.56
CA LEU A 50 -7.19 -24.35 -5.02
C LEU A 50 -7.68 -25.50 -4.15
N ASN A 51 -6.80 -26.48 -3.88
CA ASN A 51 -7.12 -27.60 -3.01
C ASN A 51 -7.41 -27.14 -1.57
N ASP A 52 -6.62 -26.21 -1.03
CA ASP A 52 -6.85 -25.62 0.30
C ASP A 52 -8.26 -24.99 0.39
N LEU A 53 -8.67 -24.25 -0.66
CA LEU A 53 -9.99 -23.62 -0.72
C LEU A 53 -11.13 -24.63 -0.81
N GLU A 54 -10.97 -25.68 -1.63
CA GLU A 54 -11.95 -26.77 -1.72
C GLU A 54 -12.16 -27.46 -0.36
N GLU A 55 -11.06 -27.80 0.34
CA GLU A 55 -11.12 -28.46 1.65
C GLU A 55 -11.84 -27.59 2.69
N ILE A 56 -11.56 -26.28 2.73
CA ILE A 56 -12.21 -25.36 3.66
C ILE A 56 -13.73 -25.26 3.41
N LEU A 57 -14.13 -25.19 2.13
CA LEU A 57 -15.54 -25.10 1.74
C LEU A 57 -16.28 -26.39 2.05
N GLU A 58 -15.69 -27.56 1.73
CA GLU A 58 -16.26 -28.87 2.04
C GLU A 58 -16.45 -29.06 3.55
N LYS A 59 -15.44 -28.70 4.36
CA LYS A 59 -15.50 -28.82 5.82
C LYS A 59 -16.57 -27.93 6.45
N SER A 60 -16.92 -26.83 5.77
CA SER A 60 -17.93 -25.87 6.23
C SER A 60 -19.31 -26.14 5.64
N GLU A 61 -19.48 -27.25 4.93
CA GLU A 61 -20.73 -27.66 4.25
C GLU A 61 -21.24 -26.62 3.23
N ILE A 62 -20.34 -25.85 2.62
CA ILE A 62 -20.69 -24.83 1.64
C ILE A 62 -20.52 -25.38 0.22
N ASN A 63 -21.60 -25.39 -0.55
CA ASN A 63 -21.59 -25.85 -1.94
C ASN A 63 -21.17 -24.72 -2.89
N ALA A 64 -20.00 -24.88 -3.51
CA ALA A 64 -19.59 -24.09 -4.68
C ALA A 64 -20.07 -24.76 -5.96
N GLU A 65 -20.53 -23.98 -6.94
CA GLU A 65 -20.95 -24.53 -8.25
C GLU A 65 -19.74 -24.88 -9.13
N GLU A 66 -18.72 -24.02 -9.11
CA GLU A 66 -17.52 -24.17 -9.92
C GLU A 66 -16.35 -23.46 -9.25
N ILE A 67 -15.20 -24.12 -9.18
CA ILE A 67 -13.94 -23.55 -8.72
C ILE A 67 -12.92 -23.76 -9.82
N PHE A 68 -12.29 -22.68 -10.28
CA PHE A 68 -11.28 -22.78 -11.33
C PHE A 68 -10.21 -21.69 -11.21
N LEU A 69 -9.06 -21.98 -11.80
CA LEU A 69 -7.93 -21.07 -11.89
C LEU A 69 -8.05 -20.21 -13.16
N ARG A 70 -7.96 -18.89 -13.01
CA ARG A 70 -7.98 -17.92 -14.12
C ARG A 70 -6.96 -16.83 -13.84
N GLU A 71 -6.01 -16.63 -14.75
CA GLU A 71 -5.13 -15.45 -14.78
C GLU A 71 -4.59 -15.05 -13.41
N ASN A 72 -3.86 -15.98 -12.76
CA ASN A 72 -3.18 -15.77 -11.48
C ASN A 72 -4.06 -15.71 -10.21
N LYS A 73 -5.34 -16.02 -10.32
CA LYS A 73 -6.31 -16.06 -9.21
C LYS A 73 -7.23 -17.27 -9.31
N ILE A 74 -7.89 -17.59 -8.22
CA ILE A 74 -8.93 -18.62 -8.16
C ILE A 74 -10.28 -17.93 -8.13
N VAL A 75 -11.20 -18.44 -8.93
CA VAL A 75 -12.58 -17.96 -9.02
C VAL A 75 -13.50 -19.06 -8.53
N ILE A 76 -14.32 -18.73 -7.53
CA ILE A 76 -15.31 -19.63 -6.95
C ILE A 76 -16.68 -19.06 -7.27
N LYS A 77 -17.54 -19.84 -7.93
CA LYS A 77 -18.92 -19.45 -8.25
C LYS A 77 -19.91 -20.06 -7.27
N PHE A 78 -20.94 -19.31 -6.95
CA PHE A 78 -22.00 -19.70 -6.03
C PHE A 78 -23.36 -19.56 -6.69
N ALA A 79 -24.32 -20.35 -6.21
CA ALA A 79 -25.70 -20.29 -6.68
C ALA A 79 -26.39 -18.96 -6.31
N ASP A 80 -26.05 -18.39 -5.16
CA ASP A 80 -26.69 -17.21 -4.59
C ASP A 80 -25.72 -16.34 -3.76
N VAL A 81 -26.17 -15.11 -3.47
CA VAL A 81 -25.38 -14.09 -2.76
C VAL A 81 -25.21 -14.41 -1.28
N GLU A 82 -26.16 -15.11 -0.66
CA GLU A 82 -26.07 -15.47 0.76
C GLU A 82 -24.97 -16.49 0.98
N THR A 83 -24.93 -17.54 0.15
CA THR A 83 -23.85 -18.54 0.13
C THR A 83 -22.49 -17.89 -0.17
N GLN A 84 -22.45 -16.90 -1.08
CA GLN A 84 -21.24 -16.12 -1.35
C GLN A 84 -20.75 -15.36 -0.10
N LEU A 85 -21.64 -14.67 0.63
CA LEU A 85 -21.25 -13.90 1.82
C LEU A 85 -20.81 -14.81 2.99
N GLN A 86 -21.48 -15.94 3.17
CA GLN A 86 -21.07 -16.96 4.15
C GLN A 86 -19.69 -17.53 3.80
N SER A 87 -19.49 -17.92 2.53
CA SER A 87 -18.20 -18.42 2.04
C SER A 87 -17.07 -17.41 2.25
N LYS A 88 -17.31 -16.14 1.95
CA LYS A 88 -16.32 -15.08 2.20
C LYS A 88 -15.89 -15.06 3.66
N THR A 89 -16.84 -15.16 4.58
CA THR A 89 -16.56 -15.11 6.02
C THR A 89 -15.71 -16.30 6.46
N VAL A 90 -16.10 -17.51 6.05
CA VAL A 90 -15.37 -18.76 6.34
C VAL A 90 -13.96 -18.74 5.76
N LEU A 91 -13.83 -18.40 4.48
CA LEU A 91 -12.53 -18.33 3.80
C LEU A 91 -11.62 -17.26 4.42
N GLN A 92 -12.18 -16.11 4.81
CA GLN A 92 -11.43 -15.02 5.45
C GLN A 92 -10.93 -15.43 6.85
N GLN A 93 -11.72 -16.18 7.61
CA GLN A 93 -11.32 -16.70 8.92
C GLN A 93 -10.26 -17.81 8.81
N ALA A 94 -10.36 -18.66 7.79
CA ALA A 94 -9.44 -19.78 7.60
C ALA A 94 -8.08 -19.35 7.02
N LEU A 95 -8.08 -18.41 6.08
CA LEU A 95 -6.85 -18.01 5.36
C LEU A 95 -6.26 -16.68 5.83
N LEU A 96 -7.01 -15.90 6.63
CA LEU A 96 -6.57 -14.64 7.24
C LEU A 96 -5.84 -13.74 6.21
N ASP A 97 -4.60 -13.35 6.49
CA ASP A 97 -3.80 -12.45 5.67
C ASP A 97 -3.04 -13.16 4.54
N ARG A 98 -3.14 -14.49 4.40
CA ARG A 98 -2.46 -15.26 3.34
C ARG A 98 -3.00 -14.89 1.96
N VAL A 99 -4.28 -14.53 1.87
CA VAL A 99 -4.97 -14.25 0.60
C VAL A 99 -5.82 -12.99 0.68
N ILE A 100 -6.01 -12.36 -0.48
CA ILE A 100 -6.96 -11.29 -0.69
C ILE A 100 -8.23 -11.92 -1.28
N ILE A 101 -9.34 -11.75 -0.57
CA ILE A 101 -10.66 -12.23 -0.97
C ILE A 101 -11.49 -11.04 -1.43
N ALA A 102 -12.00 -11.09 -2.65
CA ALA A 102 -12.91 -10.09 -3.19
C ALA A 102 -14.21 -10.71 -3.67
N LEU A 103 -15.32 -10.03 -3.38
CA LEU A 103 -16.63 -10.35 -3.95
C LEU A 103 -16.67 -9.84 -5.39
N ASN A 104 -17.21 -10.66 -6.29
CA ASN A 104 -17.41 -10.29 -7.69
C ASN A 104 -18.67 -10.95 -8.26
N LEU A 105 -18.97 -10.64 -9.52
CA LEU A 105 -20.01 -11.25 -10.33
C LEU A 105 -19.37 -11.82 -11.60
N GLU A 106 -19.50 -13.12 -11.83
CA GLU A 106 -18.98 -13.78 -13.02
C GLU A 106 -20.05 -13.88 -14.12
N PRO A 107 -19.71 -13.56 -15.39
CA PRO A 107 -20.63 -13.78 -16.51
C PRO A 107 -20.92 -15.27 -16.71
N SER A 108 -22.20 -15.64 -16.68
CA SER A 108 -22.68 -17.01 -16.91
C SER A 108 -22.90 -17.35 -18.40
N THR A 109 -22.60 -16.41 -19.30
CA THR A 109 -22.79 -16.58 -20.74
C THR A 109 -22.02 -17.80 -21.27
N PRO A 110 -22.68 -18.74 -21.98
CA PRO A 110 -22.04 -19.95 -22.51
C PRO A 110 -20.88 -19.65 -23.48
N LYS A 111 -19.86 -20.53 -23.50
CA LYS A 111 -18.67 -20.38 -24.36
C LYS A 111 -19.02 -20.23 -25.84
N TRP A 112 -19.92 -21.08 -26.36
CA TRP A 112 -20.34 -21.03 -27.78
C TRP A 112 -20.93 -19.69 -28.21
N LEU A 113 -21.59 -18.98 -27.29
CA LEU A 113 -22.20 -17.68 -27.55
C LEU A 113 -21.15 -16.55 -27.49
N LYS A 114 -20.18 -16.66 -26.57
CA LYS A 114 -19.01 -15.76 -26.48
C LYS A 114 -18.12 -15.88 -27.72
N ASP A 115 -17.90 -17.09 -28.22
CA ASP A 115 -17.05 -17.36 -29.40
C ASP A 115 -17.65 -16.75 -30.68
N LEU A 116 -18.98 -16.60 -30.75
CA LEU A 116 -19.71 -15.88 -31.80
C LEU A 116 -19.65 -14.34 -31.64
N GLY A 117 -18.94 -13.83 -30.63
CA GLY A 117 -18.86 -12.40 -30.31
C GLY A 117 -20.06 -11.86 -29.54
N GLY A 118 -20.95 -12.74 -29.06
CA GLY A 118 -22.10 -12.38 -28.24
C GLY A 118 -21.68 -12.08 -26.80
N ASN A 119 -21.36 -10.82 -26.52
CA ASN A 119 -21.10 -10.34 -25.16
C ASN A 119 -22.36 -9.70 -24.58
N PRO A 120 -22.71 -9.95 -23.31
CA PRO A 120 -23.77 -9.21 -22.65
C PRO A 120 -23.44 -7.71 -22.64
N VAL A 121 -24.47 -6.88 -22.67
CA VAL A 121 -24.33 -5.42 -22.63
C VAL A 121 -23.64 -5.04 -21.32
N LYS A 122 -22.54 -4.29 -21.44
CA LYS A 122 -21.91 -3.64 -20.28
C LYS A 122 -22.87 -2.53 -19.80
N LEU A 123 -23.49 -2.75 -18.67
CA LEU A 123 -24.29 -1.77 -17.94
C LEU A 123 -23.41 -0.61 -17.38
N GLY A 124 -23.99 0.45 -16.81
CA GLY A 124 -23.23 1.55 -16.15
C GLY A 124 -22.84 1.22 -14.71
N LEU A 125 -22.08 2.05 -13.98
CA LEU A 125 -21.58 1.75 -12.61
C LEU A 125 -22.66 1.21 -11.65
N ASP A 126 -23.87 1.79 -11.68
CA ASP A 126 -25.02 1.36 -10.86
C ASP A 126 -25.57 -0.03 -11.22
N LEU A 127 -25.15 -0.60 -12.35
CA LEU A 127 -25.72 -1.81 -12.95
C LEU A 127 -24.67 -2.83 -13.49
N SER A 128 -23.41 -2.43 -13.72
CA SER A 128 -22.30 -3.24 -14.30
C SER A 128 -21.19 -3.59 -13.33
N GLY A 129 -21.23 -3.00 -12.14
CA GLY A 129 -20.11 -3.09 -11.23
C GLY A 129 -18.95 -2.16 -11.58
N GLY A 130 -18.16 -1.99 -10.55
CA GLY A 130 -17.03 -1.11 -10.34
C GLY A 130 -16.69 -1.24 -8.86
N VAL A 131 -15.58 -0.68 -8.43
CA VAL A 131 -15.16 -0.86 -7.04
C VAL A 131 -15.28 0.47 -6.31
N HIS A 132 -16.06 0.47 -5.23
CA HIS A 132 -16.15 1.59 -4.29
C HIS A 132 -15.37 1.22 -3.04
N PHE A 133 -14.29 1.95 -2.77
CA PHE A 133 -13.51 1.83 -1.55
C PHE A 133 -13.75 3.04 -0.67
N LEU A 134 -14.07 2.78 0.59
CA LEU A 134 -14.01 3.76 1.66
C LEU A 134 -12.78 3.46 2.51
N LEU A 135 -11.81 4.36 2.48
CA LEU A 135 -10.54 4.24 3.20
C LEU A 135 -10.50 5.26 4.33
N GLU A 136 -10.00 4.86 5.49
CA GLU A 136 -9.77 5.76 6.63
C GLU A 136 -8.27 5.93 6.81
N VAL A 137 -7.83 7.18 7.00
CA VAL A 137 -6.42 7.53 7.17
C VAL A 137 -6.07 7.43 8.65
N ASP A 138 -5.05 6.65 8.99
CA ASP A 138 -4.54 6.54 10.35
C ASP A 138 -3.78 7.81 10.79
N ILE A 139 -4.52 8.74 11.39
CA ILE A 139 -3.97 10.03 11.85
C ILE A 139 -3.00 9.85 13.01
N ASP A 140 -3.18 8.81 13.81
CA ASP A 140 -2.37 8.56 15.00
C ASP A 140 -0.96 8.14 14.58
N THR A 141 -0.85 7.23 13.60
CA THR A 141 0.43 6.85 13.00
C THR A 141 1.13 8.06 12.35
N ALA A 142 0.40 8.94 11.64
CA ALA A 142 0.99 10.17 11.09
C ALA A 142 1.52 11.11 12.19
N GLN A 143 0.79 11.21 13.31
CA GLN A 143 1.22 12.01 14.46
C GLN A 143 2.46 11.42 15.11
N GLU A 144 2.51 10.11 15.35
CA GLU A 144 3.66 9.41 15.90
C GLU A 144 4.92 9.65 15.07
N GLY A 145 4.85 9.42 13.75
CA GLY A 145 5.99 9.67 12.86
C GLY A 145 6.46 11.13 12.90
N ARG A 146 5.54 12.09 13.05
CA ARG A 146 5.89 13.51 13.22
C ARG A 146 6.57 13.77 14.58
N LEU A 147 6.13 13.12 15.64
CA LEU A 147 6.74 13.20 16.98
C LEU A 147 8.14 12.59 16.98
N GLU A 148 8.37 11.49 16.27
CA GLU A 148 9.70 10.87 16.14
C GLU A 148 10.71 11.83 15.50
N LEU A 149 10.32 12.46 14.38
CA LEU A 149 11.16 13.47 13.72
C LEU A 149 11.43 14.68 14.64
N LEU A 150 10.43 15.09 15.41
CA LEU A 150 10.56 16.19 16.37
C LEU A 150 11.46 15.82 17.55
N LEU A 151 11.34 14.59 18.08
CA LEU A 151 12.19 14.04 19.13
C LEU A 151 13.66 14.09 18.72
N ASP A 152 13.98 13.60 17.53
CA ASP A 152 15.35 13.55 17.02
C ASP A 152 15.90 14.95 16.74
N THR A 153 15.05 15.87 16.27
CA THR A 153 15.40 17.28 16.11
C THR A 153 15.79 17.89 17.46
N TYR A 154 14.97 17.71 18.49
CA TYR A 154 15.28 18.24 19.83
C TYR A 154 16.49 17.58 20.47
N ARG A 155 16.68 16.27 20.32
CA ARG A 155 17.90 15.58 20.78
C ARG A 155 19.16 16.19 20.19
N ARG A 156 19.14 16.48 18.88
CA ARG A 156 20.27 17.14 18.19
C ARG A 156 20.48 18.56 18.71
N THR A 157 19.42 19.37 18.75
CA THR A 157 19.49 20.76 19.22
C THR A 157 19.98 20.84 20.67
N PHE A 158 19.47 20.01 21.56
CA PHE A 158 19.90 19.97 22.96
C PHE A 158 21.35 19.55 23.11
N LYS A 159 21.83 18.63 22.27
CA LYS A 159 23.25 18.27 22.23
C LYS A 159 24.13 19.44 21.80
N GLU A 160 23.73 20.18 20.77
CA GLU A 160 24.46 21.36 20.26
C GLU A 160 24.49 22.50 21.28
N GLU A 161 23.36 22.77 21.93
CA GLU A 161 23.22 23.81 22.97
C GLU A 161 23.68 23.36 24.36
N LYS A 162 24.22 22.14 24.50
CA LYS A 162 24.67 21.55 25.76
C LYS A 162 23.58 21.57 26.84
N ILE A 163 22.33 21.31 26.46
CA ILE A 163 21.20 21.08 27.36
C ILE A 163 21.23 19.60 27.78
N LYS A 164 21.36 19.36 29.08
CA LYS A 164 21.51 18.00 29.63
C LYS A 164 20.15 17.41 29.97
N TYR A 165 19.89 16.20 29.48
CA TYR A 165 18.69 15.42 29.79
C TYR A 165 19.06 13.99 30.15
N ASP A 166 18.29 13.39 31.05
CA ASP A 166 18.48 12.02 31.55
C ASP A 166 17.72 11.02 30.69
N SER A 167 16.51 11.38 30.26
CA SER A 167 15.68 10.54 29.41
C SER A 167 14.84 11.35 28.43
N SER A 168 14.56 10.73 27.28
CA SER A 168 13.64 11.28 26.28
C SER A 168 12.88 10.15 25.59
N SER A 169 11.56 10.24 25.51
CA SER A 169 10.70 9.21 24.88
C SER A 169 9.42 9.82 24.33
N ILE A 170 8.77 9.11 23.41
CA ILE A 170 7.37 9.38 23.05
C ILE A 170 6.50 8.44 23.90
N ARG A 171 5.45 8.98 24.51
CA ARG A 171 4.45 8.24 25.28
C ARG A 171 3.10 8.91 25.05
N ASP A 172 2.06 8.14 24.76
CA ASP A 172 0.69 8.64 24.58
C ASP A 172 0.64 9.88 23.66
N LEU A 173 1.22 9.77 22.46
CA LEU A 173 1.28 10.85 21.46
C LEU A 173 1.90 12.17 21.97
N SER A 174 2.77 12.07 22.97
CA SER A 174 3.40 13.21 23.64
C SER A 174 4.90 13.01 23.77
N LEU A 175 5.68 14.09 23.61
CA LEU A 175 7.12 14.06 23.81
C LEU A 175 7.47 14.30 25.26
N TYR A 176 8.14 13.33 25.87
CA TYR A 176 8.62 13.39 27.24
C TYR A 176 10.12 13.66 27.27
N PHE A 177 10.52 14.70 28.01
CA PHE A 177 11.93 14.96 28.35
C PHE A 177 12.09 15.17 29.86
N GLN A 178 13.04 14.46 30.45
CA GLN A 178 13.46 14.67 31.83
C GLN A 178 14.88 15.26 31.85
N PHE A 179 15.04 16.42 32.48
CA PHE A 179 16.30 17.17 32.47
C PHE A 179 17.12 16.93 33.74
N SER A 180 18.44 16.80 33.55
CA SER A 180 19.38 16.50 34.65
C SER A 180 19.48 17.62 35.69
N ASP A 181 19.18 18.86 35.28
CA ASP A 181 19.31 20.04 36.12
C ASP A 181 18.31 21.15 35.74
N LYS A 182 18.03 22.03 36.72
CA LYS A 182 17.05 23.12 36.57
C LYS A 182 17.46 24.16 35.52
N SER A 183 18.75 24.35 35.27
CA SER A 183 19.23 25.29 34.24
C SER A 183 18.94 24.74 32.84
N SER A 184 19.22 23.45 32.60
CA SER A 184 18.87 22.76 31.37
C SER A 184 17.35 22.72 31.13
N TYR A 185 16.56 22.44 32.17
CA TYR A 185 15.10 22.53 32.13
C TYR A 185 14.61 23.91 31.67
N ASN A 186 15.08 25.00 32.30
CA ASN A 186 14.64 26.35 31.96
C ASN A 186 15.04 26.76 30.53
N ARG A 187 16.23 26.35 30.08
CA ARG A 187 16.69 26.59 28.70
C ARG A 187 15.84 25.83 27.68
N ALA A 188 15.54 24.56 27.95
CA ALA A 188 14.67 23.75 27.10
C ALA A 188 13.25 24.30 27.05
N LEU A 189 12.69 24.71 28.19
CA LEU A 189 11.37 25.34 28.26
C LEU A 189 11.32 26.62 27.41
N LYS A 190 12.36 27.46 27.51
CA LYS A 190 12.48 28.64 26.65
C LYS A 190 12.50 28.24 25.18
N LYS A 191 13.32 27.26 24.81
CA LYS A 191 13.42 26.77 23.44
C LYS A 191 12.09 26.24 22.90
N TYR A 192 11.36 25.45 23.69
CA TYR A 192 10.02 24.98 23.31
C TYR A 192 9.03 26.12 23.12
N ARG A 193 9.05 27.13 24.00
CA ARG A 193 8.18 28.32 23.85
C ARG A 193 8.53 29.09 22.57
N ASP A 194 9.82 29.28 22.29
CA ASP A 194 10.28 29.96 21.08
C ASP A 194 9.86 29.20 19.81
N ASP A 195 9.94 27.86 19.83
CA ASP A 195 9.55 27.00 18.70
C ASP A 195 8.03 26.77 18.60
N SER A 196 7.26 27.02 19.67
CA SER A 196 5.80 26.80 19.71
C SER A 196 4.99 27.83 18.93
N LEU A 197 5.61 28.92 18.49
CA LEU A 197 4.95 29.96 17.70
C LEU A 197 5.05 29.63 16.21
N GLY A 198 3.97 29.06 15.66
CA GLY A 198 3.82 28.85 14.22
C GLY A 198 3.10 30.01 13.53
N ILE A 199 3.07 29.97 12.20
CA ILE A 199 2.39 30.97 11.35
C ILE A 199 0.88 31.00 11.65
N SER A 200 0.29 29.83 11.92
CA SER A 200 -1.16 29.65 12.18
C SER A 200 -1.56 29.74 13.66
N GLY A 201 -0.61 29.93 14.59
CA GLY A 201 -0.86 29.96 16.03
C GLY A 201 0.07 29.05 16.83
N VAL A 202 -0.33 28.74 18.07
CA VAL A 202 0.43 27.88 18.99
C VAL A 202 0.43 26.45 18.46
N GLN A 203 1.61 25.92 18.15
CA GLN A 203 1.81 24.58 17.58
C GLN A 203 1.84 23.49 18.65
N TYR A 204 2.29 23.83 19.87
CA TYR A 204 2.49 22.88 20.94
C TYR A 204 1.85 23.32 22.25
N VAL A 205 1.23 22.39 22.96
CA VAL A 205 0.85 22.53 24.36
C VAL A 205 2.00 21.99 25.21
N ILE A 206 2.51 22.82 26.11
CA ILE A 206 3.65 22.49 26.97
C ILE A 206 3.13 22.25 28.38
N THR A 207 3.26 21.02 28.87
CA THR A 207 2.93 20.68 30.26
C THR A 207 4.20 20.62 31.10
N GLU A 208 4.29 21.51 32.09
CA GLU A 208 5.46 21.68 32.95
C GLU A 208 5.33 20.86 34.23
N ARG A 209 6.37 20.08 34.58
CA ARG A 209 6.50 19.40 35.88
C ARG A 209 7.83 19.78 36.55
N PRO A 210 7.89 20.94 37.24
CA PRO A 210 9.13 21.48 37.78
C PRO A 210 9.76 20.62 38.89
N SER A 211 8.98 19.84 39.62
CA SER A 211 9.46 18.99 40.72
C SER A 211 10.36 17.85 40.25
N THR A 212 10.14 17.34 39.03
CA THR A 212 10.91 16.25 38.42
C THR A 212 11.81 16.74 37.28
N ASN A 213 11.90 18.06 37.06
CA ASN A 213 12.52 18.66 35.88
C ASN A 213 12.02 18.04 34.57
N THR A 214 10.71 17.83 34.45
CA THR A 214 10.11 17.17 33.29
C THR A 214 9.30 18.14 32.46
N LEU A 215 9.43 18.06 31.14
CA LEU A 215 8.58 18.74 30.17
C LEU A 215 7.88 17.70 29.29
N LEU A 216 6.58 17.92 29.09
CA LEU A 216 5.77 17.18 28.13
C LEU A 216 5.34 18.13 27.02
N LEU A 217 5.51 17.70 25.77
CA LEU A 217 5.13 18.45 24.58
C LEU A 217 4.05 17.68 23.81
N GLU A 218 2.89 18.30 23.65
CA GLU A 218 1.76 17.79 22.88
C GLU A 218 1.46 18.70 21.70
N TYR A 219 0.92 18.17 20.61
CA TYR A 219 0.41 19.01 19.53
C TYR A 219 -0.86 19.74 19.99
N SER A 220 -1.01 21.01 19.62
CA SER A 220 -2.27 21.73 19.82
C SER A 220 -3.35 21.23 18.85
N ASP A 221 -4.62 21.52 19.13
CA ASP A 221 -5.74 21.19 18.23
C ASP A 221 -5.60 21.81 16.83
N ILE A 222 -4.86 22.91 16.70
CA ILE A 222 -4.56 23.56 15.43
C ILE A 222 -3.54 22.73 14.67
N ALA A 223 -2.43 22.37 15.33
CA ALA A 223 -1.39 21.54 14.72
C ALA A 223 -1.91 20.14 14.37
N LEU A 224 -2.76 19.54 15.21
CA LEU A 224 -3.41 18.25 14.91
C LEU A 224 -4.30 18.31 13.67
N ARG A 225 -5.02 19.42 13.47
CA ARG A 225 -5.80 19.64 12.25
C ARG A 225 -4.90 19.79 11.02
N GLU A 226 -3.80 20.55 11.13
CA GLU A 226 -2.83 20.69 10.04
C GLU A 226 -2.18 19.35 9.67
N ILE A 227 -1.78 18.54 10.66
CA ILE A 227 -1.24 17.19 10.45
C ILE A 227 -2.28 16.30 9.75
N ARG A 228 -3.53 16.33 10.23
CA ARG A 228 -4.63 15.55 9.62
C ARG A 228 -4.88 15.97 8.16
N ASP A 229 -5.02 17.27 7.91
CA ASP A 229 -5.28 17.78 6.57
C ASP A 229 -4.13 17.49 5.61
N TYR A 230 -2.89 17.57 6.10
CA TYR A 230 -1.71 17.18 5.36
C TYR A 230 -1.69 15.69 5.04
N ALA A 231 -1.93 14.82 6.04
CA ALA A 231 -1.95 13.37 5.86
C ALA A 231 -3.02 12.93 4.85
N VAL A 232 -4.24 13.45 4.99
CA VAL A 232 -5.34 13.18 4.07
C VAL A 232 -5.04 13.72 2.67
N GLY A 233 -4.51 14.94 2.55
CA GLY A 233 -4.16 15.54 1.27
C GLY A 233 -3.04 14.78 0.53
N GLN A 234 -2.05 14.30 1.28
CA GLN A 234 -0.96 13.48 0.74
C GLN A 234 -1.50 12.13 0.27
N ASN A 235 -2.27 11.42 1.10
CA ASN A 235 -2.88 10.14 0.73
C ASN A 235 -3.83 10.27 -0.46
N LEU A 236 -4.61 11.35 -0.54
CA LEU A 236 -5.46 11.64 -1.69
C LEU A 236 -4.66 11.73 -2.99
N THR A 237 -3.49 12.37 -2.95
CA THR A 237 -2.59 12.50 -4.10
C THR A 237 -1.96 11.15 -4.45
N THR A 238 -1.46 10.42 -3.46
CA THR A 238 -0.91 9.05 -3.62
C THR A 238 -1.94 8.10 -4.23
N LEU A 239 -3.18 8.09 -3.71
CA LEU A 239 -4.27 7.26 -4.22
C LEU A 239 -4.67 7.63 -5.64
N ARG A 240 -4.73 8.92 -5.98
CA ARG A 240 -4.96 9.35 -7.37
C ARG A 240 -3.90 8.79 -8.31
N ASN A 241 -2.62 8.87 -7.93
CA ASN A 241 -1.54 8.33 -8.73
C ASN A 241 -1.67 6.81 -8.88
N ARG A 242 -1.88 6.07 -7.79
CA ARG A 242 -2.08 4.61 -7.80
C ARG A 242 -3.23 4.17 -8.70
N VAL A 243 -4.32 4.93 -8.68
CA VAL A 243 -5.49 4.60 -9.47
C VAL A 243 -5.28 4.90 -10.95
N ASN A 244 -4.59 5.98 -11.30
CA ASN A 244 -4.23 6.27 -12.70
C ASN A 244 -3.40 5.15 -13.32
N GLU A 245 -2.57 4.50 -12.50
CA GLU A 245 -1.73 3.37 -12.93
C GLU A 245 -2.50 2.07 -13.17
N LEU A 246 -3.72 1.96 -12.64
CA LEU A 246 -4.62 0.83 -12.94
C LEU A 246 -5.18 0.90 -14.37
N GLY A 247 -4.91 1.98 -15.11
CA GLY A 247 -5.38 2.16 -16.49
C GLY A 247 -6.89 2.43 -16.60
N VAL A 248 -7.51 2.86 -15.51
CA VAL A 248 -8.95 3.16 -15.44
C VAL A 248 -9.21 4.49 -16.12
N SER A 249 -10.21 4.51 -17.00
CA SER A 249 -10.72 5.76 -17.58
C SER A 249 -11.64 6.42 -16.55
N GLU A 250 -11.22 7.53 -15.97
CA GLU A 250 -12.02 8.40 -15.07
C GLU A 250 -12.26 7.88 -13.63
N PRO A 251 -11.22 7.66 -12.84
CA PRO A 251 -11.38 7.38 -11.42
C PRO A 251 -11.82 8.60 -10.61
N ILE A 252 -12.69 8.40 -9.61
CA ILE A 252 -13.07 9.43 -8.65
C ILE A 252 -12.32 9.17 -7.34
N VAL A 253 -11.46 10.10 -6.94
CA VAL A 253 -10.74 10.05 -5.65
C VAL A 253 -10.97 11.35 -4.91
N GLN A 254 -11.75 11.27 -3.83
CA GLN A 254 -12.23 12.42 -3.09
C GLN A 254 -12.17 12.20 -1.58
N ARG A 255 -11.95 13.29 -0.83
CA ARG A 255 -12.03 13.27 0.62
C ARG A 255 -13.50 13.19 1.04
N GLN A 256 -13.82 12.30 1.97
CA GLN A 256 -15.13 12.20 2.63
C GLN A 256 -14.97 12.50 4.12
N GLY A 257 -15.51 13.63 4.57
CA GLY A 257 -15.38 14.05 5.97
C GLY A 257 -13.94 14.41 6.37
N ALA A 258 -13.59 14.16 7.64
CA ALA A 258 -12.34 14.64 8.24
C ALA A 258 -11.12 13.77 7.94
N ASN A 259 -11.27 12.44 7.90
CA ASN A 259 -10.16 11.50 7.80
C ASN A 259 -10.40 10.35 6.80
N ARG A 260 -11.47 10.39 6.00
CA ARG A 260 -11.77 9.33 5.04
C ARG A 260 -11.58 9.78 3.60
N ILE A 261 -11.28 8.81 2.73
CA ILE A 261 -11.11 8.99 1.30
C ILE A 261 -11.97 7.96 0.59
N VAL A 262 -12.82 8.44 -0.32
CA VAL A 262 -13.61 7.62 -1.23
C VAL A 262 -12.86 7.46 -2.53
N VAL A 263 -12.75 6.22 -2.99
CA VAL A 263 -12.17 5.86 -4.28
C VAL A 263 -13.19 5.05 -5.06
N GLU A 264 -13.57 5.53 -6.24
CA GLU A 264 -14.49 4.86 -7.14
C GLU A 264 -13.79 4.55 -8.46
N LEU A 265 -13.83 3.28 -8.83
CA LEU A 265 -13.15 2.73 -10.00
C LEU A 265 -14.17 2.17 -10.99
N PRO A 266 -14.69 2.99 -11.93
CA PRO A 266 -15.60 2.50 -12.94
C PRO A 266 -14.88 1.54 -13.91
N GLY A 267 -15.51 0.42 -14.24
CA GLY A 267 -14.98 -0.50 -15.25
C GLY A 267 -13.77 -1.34 -14.84
N VAL A 268 -13.34 -1.29 -13.58
CA VAL A 268 -12.37 -2.26 -13.03
C VAL A 268 -13.01 -3.63 -12.96
N GLN A 269 -12.41 -4.59 -13.67
CA GLN A 269 -12.89 -5.97 -13.74
C GLN A 269 -12.34 -6.85 -12.61
N ASP A 270 -11.25 -6.43 -11.97
CA ASP A 270 -10.57 -7.17 -10.91
C ASP A 270 -10.46 -6.33 -9.63
N PRO A 271 -11.41 -6.50 -8.68
CA PRO A 271 -11.36 -5.81 -7.40
C PRO A 271 -10.18 -6.24 -6.53
N THR A 272 -9.70 -7.48 -6.66
CA THR A 272 -8.55 -8.01 -5.90
C THR A 272 -7.27 -7.31 -6.32
N ALA A 273 -7.04 -7.16 -7.63
CA ALA A 273 -5.90 -6.41 -8.16
C ALA A 273 -5.97 -4.93 -7.75
N ALA A 274 -7.15 -4.29 -7.86
CA ALA A 274 -7.31 -2.90 -7.45
C ALA A 274 -7.05 -2.70 -5.94
N LYS A 275 -7.60 -3.57 -5.09
CA LYS A 275 -7.36 -3.54 -3.63
C LYS A 275 -5.88 -3.74 -3.31
N LYS A 276 -5.20 -4.65 -4.02
CA LYS A 276 -3.76 -4.91 -3.85
C LYS A 276 -2.90 -3.70 -4.18
N ILE A 277 -3.20 -2.96 -5.24
CA ILE A 277 -2.44 -1.75 -5.60
C ILE A 277 -2.76 -0.58 -4.68
N ILE A 278 -4.03 -0.39 -4.31
CA ILE A 278 -4.48 0.74 -3.48
C ILE A 278 -4.08 0.56 -2.02
N GLY A 279 -4.23 -0.64 -1.46
CA GLY A 279 -4.00 -0.93 -0.05
C GLY A 279 -2.55 -1.18 0.35
N LYS A 280 -1.61 -1.26 -0.61
CA LYS A 280 -0.20 -1.51 -0.29
C LYS A 280 0.47 -0.29 0.35
N THR A 281 0.84 -0.37 1.60
CA THR A 281 1.54 0.66 2.39
C THR A 281 3.05 0.56 2.20
N ALA A 282 3.49 0.36 0.95
CA ALA A 282 4.90 0.20 0.64
C ALA A 282 5.61 1.56 0.55
N ASN A 283 6.75 1.68 1.22
CA ASN A 283 7.72 2.76 1.04
C ASN A 283 9.08 2.15 0.70
N LEU A 284 9.97 2.98 0.16
CA LEU A 284 11.34 2.60 -0.15
C LEU A 284 12.30 3.46 0.65
N GLU A 285 13.32 2.83 1.21
CA GLU A 285 14.40 3.52 1.90
C GLU A 285 15.72 3.23 1.19
N PHE A 286 16.47 4.28 0.90
CA PHE A 286 17.83 4.18 0.40
C PHE A 286 18.79 4.32 1.59
N ARG A 287 19.62 3.31 1.84
CA ARG A 287 20.59 3.29 2.94
C ARG A 287 21.97 2.87 2.43
N LEU A 288 23.03 3.40 3.02
CA LEU A 288 24.39 2.97 2.68
C LEU A 288 24.72 1.63 3.36
N GLU A 289 25.47 0.78 2.68
CA GLU A 289 26.03 -0.44 3.26
C GLU A 289 26.97 -0.10 4.41
N ALA A 290 26.82 -0.78 5.55
CA ALA A 290 27.65 -0.56 6.71
C ALA A 290 29.06 -1.11 6.47
N ASN A 291 30.09 -0.30 6.73
CA ASN A 291 31.47 -0.76 6.65
C ASN A 291 31.95 -1.32 8.00
N SER A 292 33.14 -1.94 8.02
CA SER A 292 33.72 -2.51 9.25
C SER A 292 33.97 -1.48 10.37
N ARG A 293 33.99 -0.18 10.04
CA ARG A 293 34.17 0.92 11.00
C ARG A 293 32.83 1.47 11.53
N THR A 294 31.70 1.06 10.95
CA THR A 294 30.37 1.48 11.38
C THR A 294 30.06 0.86 12.74
N SER A 295 29.80 1.72 13.74
CA SER A 295 29.42 1.30 15.09
C SER A 295 28.19 0.38 15.07
N PRO A 296 28.13 -0.68 15.90
CA PRO A 296 26.95 -1.54 16.03
C PRO A 296 25.65 -0.80 16.29
N LEU A 297 25.70 0.34 17.01
CA LEU A 297 24.52 1.16 17.29
C LEU A 297 23.95 1.87 16.05
N ARG A 298 24.78 2.03 15.01
CA ARG A 298 24.47 2.75 13.77
C ARG A 298 24.23 1.84 12.57
N LYS A 299 24.29 0.52 12.75
CA LYS A 299 23.99 -0.45 11.70
C LYS A 299 22.87 -1.39 12.12
N GLU A 300 22.22 -1.97 11.14
CA GLU A 300 21.11 -2.91 11.28
C GLU A 300 21.23 -3.95 10.17
N GLU A 301 20.89 -5.19 10.48
CA GLU A 301 20.93 -6.31 9.54
C GLU A 301 19.56 -6.49 8.90
N PHE A 302 19.53 -6.71 7.59
CA PHE A 302 18.31 -6.93 6.83
C PHE A 302 18.47 -8.14 5.91
N ASN A 303 17.37 -8.87 5.71
CA ASN A 303 17.29 -9.98 4.77
C ASN A 303 17.04 -9.48 3.36
N PHE A 304 17.47 -10.24 2.35
CA PHE A 304 17.08 -9.99 0.96
C PHE A 304 15.68 -10.54 0.69
N LYS A 305 14.87 -9.80 -0.09
CA LYS A 305 13.48 -10.15 -0.40
C LYS A 305 13.35 -11.52 -1.09
N ASP A 306 14.29 -11.84 -1.97
CA ASP A 306 14.23 -13.07 -2.78
C ASP A 306 14.93 -14.26 -2.11
N ASN A 307 15.66 -14.02 -1.01
CA ASN A 307 16.44 -15.04 -0.32
C ASN A 307 16.62 -14.71 1.16
N ASP A 308 15.82 -15.35 2.00
CA ASP A 308 15.85 -15.20 3.46
C ASP A 308 17.19 -15.61 4.10
N PHE A 309 18.02 -16.40 3.40
CA PHE A 309 19.33 -16.83 3.90
C PHE A 309 20.45 -15.84 3.59
N GLN A 310 20.18 -14.82 2.78
CA GLN A 310 21.13 -13.76 2.47
C GLN A 310 20.77 -12.52 3.29
N THR A 311 21.78 -11.96 3.97
CA THR A 311 21.62 -10.74 4.76
C THR A 311 22.70 -9.73 4.41
N ALA A 312 22.44 -8.45 4.70
CA ALA A 312 23.45 -7.41 4.67
C ALA A 312 23.25 -6.38 5.78
N PHE A 313 24.36 -5.83 6.27
CA PHE A 313 24.33 -4.73 7.23
C PHE A 313 24.25 -3.40 6.51
N LEU A 314 23.22 -2.62 6.83
CA LEU A 314 23.05 -1.26 6.32
C LEU A 314 23.16 -0.24 7.47
N GLU A 315 23.56 0.99 7.17
CA GLU A 315 23.50 2.08 8.14
C GLU A 315 22.04 2.40 8.49
N LYS A 316 21.75 2.65 9.77
CA LYS A 316 20.40 3.07 10.21
C LYS A 316 19.96 4.41 9.62
N ALA A 317 20.91 5.23 9.20
CA ALA A 317 20.63 6.54 8.63
C ALA A 317 20.06 6.38 7.21
N VAL A 318 18.81 6.82 7.03
CA VAL A 318 18.15 6.86 5.72
C VAL A 318 18.71 8.02 4.90
N VAL A 319 19.14 7.73 3.68
CA VAL A 319 19.68 8.72 2.74
C VAL A 319 18.54 9.47 2.05
N VAL A 320 17.62 8.71 1.45
CA VAL A 320 16.43 9.18 0.75
C VAL A 320 15.32 8.16 0.96
N THR A 321 14.08 8.63 0.92
CA THR A 321 12.85 7.83 0.99
C THR A 321 12.07 7.91 -0.33
N GLY A 322 11.18 6.95 -0.57
CA GLY A 322 10.40 6.83 -1.81
C GLY A 322 9.46 8.01 -2.08
N ASP A 323 9.04 8.77 -1.06
CA ASP A 323 8.26 10.00 -1.21
C ASP A 323 8.97 11.10 -2.02
N ARG A 324 10.29 10.99 -2.18
CA ARG A 324 11.11 11.92 -2.98
C ARG A 324 11.29 11.50 -4.42
N VAL A 325 10.64 10.42 -4.85
CA VAL A 325 10.68 9.93 -6.22
C VAL A 325 9.60 10.63 -7.03
N THR A 326 10.00 11.31 -8.10
CA THR A 326 9.10 12.01 -9.01
C THR A 326 8.73 11.16 -10.22
N ASN A 327 9.61 10.24 -10.62
CA ASN A 327 9.36 9.33 -11.73
C ASN A 327 10.14 8.03 -11.54
N ALA A 328 9.53 6.92 -11.94
CA ALA A 328 10.20 5.62 -12.01
C ALA A 328 9.68 4.81 -13.20
N ASN A 329 10.60 4.32 -14.02
CA ASN A 329 10.28 3.57 -15.23
C ASN A 329 11.14 2.32 -15.34
N THR A 330 10.53 1.22 -15.77
CA THR A 330 11.26 0.01 -16.12
C THR A 330 12.08 0.20 -17.39
N GLY A 331 13.17 -0.55 -17.48
CA GLY A 331 13.98 -0.68 -18.68
C GLY A 331 14.76 -1.97 -18.64
N PHE A 332 15.52 -2.22 -19.69
CA PHE A 332 16.45 -3.34 -19.77
C PHE A 332 17.86 -2.79 -19.92
N ASP A 333 18.84 -3.46 -19.31
CA ASP A 333 20.24 -3.19 -19.58
C ASP A 333 20.69 -3.83 -20.91
N GLU A 334 21.95 -3.58 -21.30
CA GLU A 334 22.54 -4.13 -22.53
C GLU A 334 22.62 -5.67 -22.53
N SER A 335 22.52 -6.29 -21.35
CA SER A 335 22.54 -7.75 -21.17
C SER A 335 21.14 -8.37 -21.11
N GLY A 336 20.08 -7.55 -21.20
CA GLY A 336 18.69 -7.98 -21.15
C GLY A 336 18.12 -8.14 -19.73
N PHE A 337 18.84 -7.74 -18.68
CA PHE A 337 18.31 -7.75 -17.31
C PHE A 337 17.42 -6.55 -17.05
N SER A 338 16.38 -6.75 -16.23
CA SER A 338 15.45 -5.69 -15.85
C SER A 338 16.11 -4.67 -14.92
N GLN A 339 15.89 -3.39 -15.18
CA GLN A 339 16.33 -2.27 -14.34
C GLN A 339 15.20 -1.27 -14.12
N VAL A 340 15.28 -0.50 -13.04
CA VAL A 340 14.34 0.59 -12.76
C VAL A 340 15.10 1.91 -12.76
N ASN A 341 14.74 2.79 -13.69
CA ASN A 341 15.27 4.16 -13.77
C ASN A 341 14.47 5.05 -12.82
N ILE A 342 15.14 5.77 -11.92
CA ILE A 342 14.53 6.61 -10.90
C ILE A 342 14.93 8.05 -11.11
N THR A 343 13.96 8.95 -10.94
CA THR A 343 14.19 10.39 -10.83
C THR A 343 13.66 10.87 -9.48
N LEU A 344 14.49 11.62 -8.76
CA LEU A 344 14.19 12.24 -7.48
C LEU A 344 13.87 13.72 -7.65
N ASP A 345 13.18 14.30 -6.67
CA ASP A 345 13.07 15.75 -6.53
C ASP A 345 14.43 16.40 -6.20
N MET A 346 14.47 17.73 -6.17
CA MET A 346 15.71 18.46 -5.89
C MET A 346 16.29 18.19 -4.50
N GLN A 347 15.43 17.94 -3.50
CA GLN A 347 15.85 17.69 -2.13
C GLN A 347 16.47 16.29 -1.99
N GLY A 348 15.80 15.27 -2.53
CA GLY A 348 16.26 13.90 -2.64
C GLY A 348 17.55 13.80 -3.45
N GLY A 349 17.62 14.48 -4.59
CA GLY A 349 18.85 14.52 -5.40
C GLY A 349 20.05 15.10 -4.66
N ARG A 350 19.86 16.19 -3.89
CA ARG A 350 20.93 16.76 -3.04
C ARG A 350 21.35 15.82 -1.90
N ALA A 351 20.38 15.18 -1.25
CA ALA A 351 20.65 14.20 -0.19
C ALA A 351 21.43 13.00 -0.74
N MET A 352 21.02 12.48 -1.90
CA MET A 352 21.70 11.39 -2.60
C MET A 352 23.11 11.78 -3.04
N GLN A 353 23.28 12.97 -3.61
CA GLN A 353 24.60 13.48 -4.00
C GLN A 353 25.52 13.60 -2.79
N LYS A 354 25.04 14.17 -1.68
CA LYS A 354 25.81 14.30 -0.44
C LYS A 354 26.20 12.92 0.11
N ALA A 355 25.28 11.96 0.09
CA ALA A 355 25.52 10.60 0.58
C ALA A 355 26.48 9.81 -0.31
N THR A 356 26.49 10.02 -1.63
CA THR A 356 27.32 9.23 -2.56
C THR A 356 28.68 9.86 -2.86
N SER A 357 28.84 11.18 -2.73
CA SER A 357 30.08 11.91 -3.06
C SER A 357 31.33 11.38 -2.34
N GLY A 358 31.20 10.88 -1.11
CA GLY A 358 32.31 10.29 -0.34
C GLY A 358 32.28 8.77 -0.23
N ASN A 359 31.38 8.11 -0.97
CA ASN A 359 31.04 6.69 -0.76
C ASN A 359 31.04 5.88 -2.07
N ILE A 360 31.77 6.34 -3.08
CA ILE A 360 32.02 5.58 -4.31
C ILE A 360 32.72 4.26 -3.94
N GLY A 361 32.24 3.15 -4.52
CA GLY A 361 32.69 1.80 -4.22
C GLY A 361 32.00 1.11 -3.03
N ARG A 362 31.16 1.83 -2.26
CA ARG A 362 30.31 1.22 -1.23
C ARG A 362 28.98 0.75 -1.81
N GLY A 363 28.35 -0.25 -1.19
CA GLY A 363 26.98 -0.64 -1.52
C GLY A 363 25.96 0.44 -1.13
N LEU A 364 24.96 0.63 -2.00
CA LEU A 364 23.73 1.34 -1.72
C LEU A 364 22.60 0.30 -1.65
N GLY A 365 22.07 0.11 -0.46
CA GLY A 365 20.93 -0.74 -0.20
C GLY A 365 19.62 -0.01 -0.49
N VAL A 366 18.73 -0.68 -1.22
CA VAL A 366 17.35 -0.26 -1.43
C VAL A 366 16.46 -1.20 -0.65
N LEU A 367 15.79 -0.69 0.38
CA LEU A 367 14.91 -1.47 1.24
C LEU A 367 13.47 -1.24 0.83
N PHE A 368 12.73 -2.34 0.67
CA PHE A 368 11.28 -2.37 0.71
C PHE A 368 10.83 -2.31 2.16
N VAL A 369 10.06 -1.28 2.49
CA VAL A 369 9.44 -1.13 3.80
C VAL A 369 7.95 -1.32 3.59
N GLU A 370 7.43 -2.44 4.06
CA GLU A 370 6.02 -2.78 3.96
C GLU A 370 5.43 -2.86 5.37
N GLN A 371 4.30 -2.19 5.57
CA GLN A 371 3.53 -2.34 6.79
C GLN A 371 2.52 -3.47 6.59
N LYS A 372 2.73 -4.57 7.31
CA LYS A 372 1.89 -5.75 7.26
C LYS A 372 1.00 -5.82 8.48
N THR A 373 -0.22 -6.28 8.29
CA THR A 373 -1.13 -6.60 9.37
C THR A 373 -1.10 -8.11 9.59
N LYS A 374 -1.01 -8.51 10.86
CA LYS A 374 -1.19 -9.87 11.30
C LYS A 374 -2.51 -9.95 12.06
N SER A 375 -3.43 -10.71 11.51
CA SER A 375 -4.71 -11.03 12.09
C SER A 375 -4.57 -12.30 12.94
N GLU A 376 -4.95 -12.23 14.21
CA GLU A 376 -5.02 -13.38 15.12
C GLU A 376 -6.43 -13.50 15.69
N LEU A 377 -6.91 -14.73 15.87
CA LEU A 377 -8.18 -14.98 16.55
C LEU A 377 -7.96 -14.93 18.06
N VAL A 378 -8.57 -13.95 18.70
CA VAL A 378 -8.49 -13.72 20.14
C VAL A 378 -9.89 -13.84 20.72
N ILE A 379 -10.02 -14.54 21.85
CA ILE A 379 -11.28 -14.67 22.57
C ILE A 379 -11.43 -13.40 23.40
N ASN A 380 -12.49 -12.62 23.14
CA ASN A 380 -12.78 -11.42 23.93
C ASN A 380 -13.26 -11.80 25.33
N ASP A 381 -13.40 -10.80 26.20
CA ASP A 381 -13.92 -10.98 27.57
C ASP A 381 -15.34 -11.58 27.61
N ASP A 382 -16.09 -11.50 26.50
CA ASP A 382 -17.43 -12.04 26.33
C ASP A 382 -17.46 -13.51 25.82
N GLY A 383 -16.30 -14.10 25.52
CA GLY A 383 -16.17 -15.49 25.03
C GLY A 383 -16.32 -15.66 23.51
N ASP A 384 -16.46 -14.57 22.75
CA ASP A 384 -16.53 -14.57 21.30
C ASP A 384 -15.13 -14.52 20.67
N SER A 385 -14.93 -15.27 19.59
CA SER A 385 -13.70 -15.21 18.78
C SER A 385 -13.71 -13.94 17.92
N VAL A 386 -12.93 -12.94 18.31
CA VAL A 386 -12.73 -11.69 17.57
C VAL A 386 -11.39 -11.73 16.84
N ILE A 387 -11.33 -11.16 15.65
CA ILE A 387 -10.06 -11.00 14.93
C ILE A 387 -9.36 -9.76 15.50
N GLU A 388 -8.27 -9.97 16.23
CA GLU A 388 -7.37 -8.89 16.65
C GLU A 388 -6.32 -8.68 15.56
N GLN A 389 -6.12 -7.43 15.15
CA GLN A 389 -5.17 -7.07 14.11
C GLN A 389 -4.01 -6.30 14.73
N THR A 390 -2.81 -6.87 14.64
CA THR A 390 -1.58 -6.19 15.02
C THR A 390 -0.81 -5.79 13.77
N THR A 391 -0.27 -4.59 13.77
CA THR A 391 0.47 -4.09 12.62
C THR A 391 1.96 -4.10 12.92
N TYR A 392 2.77 -4.56 11.97
CA TYR A 392 4.22 -4.59 12.07
C TYR A 392 4.88 -4.11 10.77
N ILE A 393 6.07 -3.55 10.91
CA ILE A 393 6.86 -3.08 9.78
C ILE A 393 7.86 -4.15 9.40
N GLU A 394 7.81 -4.59 8.15
CA GLU A 394 8.78 -5.50 7.56
C GLU A 394 9.72 -4.72 6.63
N LYS A 395 11.03 -4.96 6.75
CA LYS A 395 12.06 -4.30 5.95
C LYS A 395 12.95 -5.32 5.27
N ASN A 396 12.89 -5.38 3.95
CA ASN A 396 13.67 -6.33 3.14
C ASN A 396 14.51 -5.60 2.10
N ILE A 397 15.73 -6.06 1.85
CA ILE A 397 16.60 -5.54 0.79
C ILE A 397 16.09 -6.07 -0.56
N ILE A 398 15.77 -5.16 -1.48
CA ILE A 398 15.44 -5.51 -2.87
C ILE A 398 16.69 -5.50 -3.73
N SER A 399 17.58 -4.55 -3.49
CA SER A 399 18.82 -4.41 -4.26
C SER A 399 19.92 -3.85 -3.38
N LEU A 400 21.12 -4.41 -3.51
CA LEU A 400 22.34 -3.90 -2.90
C LEU A 400 23.38 -3.72 -4.01
N ALA A 401 23.49 -2.50 -4.53
CA ALA A 401 24.32 -2.21 -5.68
C ALA A 401 25.49 -1.30 -5.33
N THR A 402 26.66 -1.56 -5.90
CA THR A 402 27.85 -0.73 -5.68
C THR A 402 27.72 0.63 -6.36
N ILE A 403 27.97 1.70 -5.60
CA ILE A 403 27.97 3.06 -6.11
C ILE A 403 29.18 3.26 -7.04
N GLN A 404 28.95 3.38 -8.34
CA GLN A 404 30.02 3.58 -9.35
C GLN A 404 30.41 5.06 -9.54
N ALA A 405 29.48 5.96 -9.27
CA ALA A 405 29.65 7.40 -9.44
C ALA A 405 28.76 8.15 -8.44
N VAL A 406 29.01 9.45 -8.29
CA VAL A 406 28.15 10.32 -7.49
C VAL A 406 26.76 10.37 -8.13
N LEU A 407 25.74 9.98 -7.36
CA LEU A 407 24.36 9.94 -7.83
C LEU A 407 23.68 11.27 -7.52
N GLY A 408 23.09 11.89 -8.53
CA GLY A 408 22.34 13.14 -8.41
C GLY A 408 20.83 12.89 -8.29
N THR A 409 20.05 13.62 -9.09
CA THR A 409 18.60 13.47 -9.18
C THR A 409 18.16 12.23 -9.94
N SER A 410 19.02 11.63 -10.76
CA SER A 410 18.64 10.49 -11.60
C SER A 410 19.67 9.38 -11.49
N PHE A 411 19.19 8.16 -11.28
CA PHE A 411 20.01 6.95 -11.23
C PHE A 411 19.16 5.73 -11.60
N ARG A 412 19.79 4.56 -11.73
CA ARG A 412 19.10 3.30 -12.03
C ARG A 412 19.38 2.27 -10.94
N ILE A 413 18.39 1.45 -10.64
CA ILE A 413 18.52 0.25 -9.81
C ILE A 413 18.61 -0.94 -10.76
N THR A 414 19.66 -1.75 -10.61
CA THR A 414 19.85 -3.01 -11.32
C THR A 414 19.65 -4.19 -10.37
N GLY A 415 19.49 -5.39 -10.92
CA GLY A 415 19.29 -6.61 -10.12
C GLY A 415 17.94 -6.64 -9.41
N VAL A 416 16.91 -6.05 -10.00
CA VAL A 416 15.55 -5.91 -9.42
C VAL A 416 14.71 -7.19 -9.59
N GLY A 417 15.35 -8.30 -9.96
CA GLY A 417 14.70 -9.57 -10.27
C GLY A 417 14.04 -9.60 -11.66
N THR A 418 12.85 -10.17 -11.71
CA THR A 418 12.05 -10.41 -12.91
C THR A 418 11.47 -9.12 -13.51
N PRO A 419 11.07 -9.12 -14.80
CA PRO A 419 10.39 -7.97 -15.41
C PRO A 419 9.11 -7.55 -14.67
N ALA A 420 8.39 -8.50 -14.08
CA ALA A 420 7.19 -8.24 -13.30
C ALA A 420 7.51 -7.50 -12.00
N GLU A 421 8.55 -7.92 -11.28
CA GLU A 421 9.01 -7.25 -10.04
C GLU A 421 9.55 -5.86 -10.31
N ALA A 422 10.29 -5.68 -11.41
CA ALA A 422 10.76 -4.36 -11.82
C ALA A 422 9.58 -3.42 -12.14
N SER A 423 8.53 -3.93 -12.80
CA SER A 423 7.31 -3.18 -13.10
C SER A 423 6.55 -2.81 -11.83
N GLU A 424 6.42 -3.75 -10.90
CA GLU A 424 5.80 -3.49 -9.59
C GLU A 424 6.60 -2.46 -8.78
N LEU A 425 7.93 -2.58 -8.74
CA LEU A 425 8.78 -1.60 -8.04
C LEU A 425 8.61 -0.20 -8.65
N ALA A 426 8.68 -0.09 -9.98
CA ALA A 426 8.50 1.18 -10.68
C ALA A 426 7.12 1.79 -10.40
N LEU A 427 6.07 0.97 -10.38
CA LEU A 427 4.73 1.37 -10.03
C LEU A 427 4.66 1.92 -8.59
N LEU A 428 5.19 1.19 -7.61
CA LEU A 428 5.18 1.59 -6.20
C LEU A 428 6.00 2.88 -5.97
N LEU A 429 7.12 3.03 -6.69
CA LEU A 429 7.94 4.24 -6.69
C LEU A 429 7.20 5.46 -7.22
N ARG A 430 6.46 5.34 -8.35
CA ARG A 430 5.66 6.44 -8.91
C ARG A 430 4.43 6.77 -8.05
N ALA A 431 3.81 5.72 -7.50
CA ALA A 431 2.68 5.86 -6.60
C ALA A 431 3.04 6.66 -5.35
N GLY A 432 4.26 6.49 -4.84
CA GLY A 432 4.74 7.12 -3.61
C GLY A 432 4.23 6.41 -2.35
N ALA A 433 4.81 6.81 -1.22
CA ALA A 433 4.40 6.34 0.09
C ALA A 433 3.05 6.96 0.51
N LEU A 434 2.27 6.20 1.28
CA LEU A 434 1.16 6.77 2.05
C LEU A 434 1.75 7.52 3.24
N ALA A 435 1.21 8.70 3.55
CA ALA A 435 1.62 9.48 4.72
C ALA A 435 1.15 8.82 6.02
N ALA A 436 -0.02 8.18 5.95
CA ALA A 436 -0.62 7.39 7.00
C ALA A 436 -1.32 6.18 6.35
N PRO A 437 -1.03 4.94 6.77
CA PRO A 437 -1.68 3.73 6.29
C PRO A 437 -3.20 3.76 6.30
#